data_AF-A0A2T3EJJ3-F1
#
_entry.id   AF-A0A2T3EJJ3-F1
#
_cell.length_a   1.000
_cell.length_b   1.000
_cell.length_c   1.000
_cell.angle_alpha   90.00
_cell.angle_beta   90.00
_cell.angle_gamma   90.00
#
_symmetry.space_group_name_H-M   'P 1'
#
loop_
_entity.id
_entity.type
_entity.pdbx_description
1 polymer ?
#
loop_
_entity_poly.entity_id
_entity_poly.type
_entity_poly.pdbx_seq_one_letter_code
_entity_poly.pdbx_strand_id
1 'polypeptide(L)'
;MTPANALLANTSPARQRARGRLRELMRSRDGTAAIEFALLAIPYFLIIFAIIETFVAFTAEQVVSNAVDTLSRQIRTGQITAANTSSQQFRQAFCNEISVLITCSSSELQTPTNLYLDVESYSSFASMPTTIPRKSSTDPYSDLSTTGFTFAPGGAKSLNMVRAYYRWGIITDLLRPYLTNVHPTDGSASVYLIVATAAFQNENYP
;
A
#
# COMPACT_ATOMS: atom_id res chain seq x y z
N MET A 1 -28.84 -81.56 22.02
CA MET A 1 -28.89 -80.84 23.31
C MET A 1 -27.63 -79.98 23.42
N THR A 2 -27.78 -78.66 23.27
CA THR A 2 -26.91 -77.61 23.84
C THR A 2 -27.12 -77.55 25.37
N PRO A 3 -26.35 -76.82 26.21
CA PRO A 3 -25.58 -75.58 25.96
C PRO A 3 -24.19 -75.59 26.68
N ALA A 4 -23.39 -74.54 26.93
CA ALA A 4 -23.50 -73.09 26.84
C ALA A 4 -22.09 -72.43 26.92
N ASN A 5 -21.95 -71.29 26.23
CA ASN A 5 -21.35 -70.04 26.70
C ASN A 5 -19.85 -69.91 27.00
N ALA A 6 -19.15 -69.45 25.96
CA ALA A 6 -18.12 -68.42 26.09
C ALA A 6 -18.72 -67.10 26.61
N LEU A 7 -18.17 -66.53 27.69
CA LEU A 7 -18.45 -65.17 28.14
C LEU A 7 -17.14 -64.43 28.50
N LEU A 8 -16.62 -63.73 27.49
CA LEU A 8 -16.18 -62.32 27.53
C LEU A 8 -15.50 -61.80 28.81
N ALA A 9 -14.16 -61.94 28.88
CA ALA A 9 -13.31 -61.00 29.60
C ALA A 9 -12.70 -60.02 28.58
N ASN A 10 -13.41 -58.91 28.29
CA ASN A 10 -12.86 -57.80 27.53
C ASN A 10 -12.86 -56.54 28.39
N THR A 11 -11.87 -56.43 29.27
CA THR A 11 -11.59 -55.19 30.00
C THR A 11 -10.68 -54.31 29.15
N SER A 12 -11.27 -53.45 28.32
CA SER A 12 -10.54 -52.43 27.56
C SER A 12 -10.14 -51.27 28.49
N PRO A 13 -8.85 -51.05 28.81
CA PRO A 13 -8.40 -50.01 29.75
C PRO A 13 -8.40 -48.59 29.14
N ALA A 14 -8.78 -48.45 27.86
CA ALA A 14 -8.74 -47.18 27.14
C ALA A 14 -9.72 -46.12 27.69
N ARG A 15 -10.87 -46.53 28.27
CA ARG A 15 -11.91 -45.60 28.75
C ARG A 15 -11.58 -44.92 30.09
N GLN A 16 -10.78 -45.55 30.97
CA GLN A 16 -10.43 -44.96 32.27
C GLN A 16 -9.34 -43.88 32.14
N ARG A 17 -8.36 -44.05 31.24
CA ARG A 17 -7.30 -43.04 31.01
C ARG A 17 -7.82 -41.74 30.40
N ALA A 18 -8.83 -41.80 29.53
CA ALA A 18 -9.41 -40.61 28.91
C ALA A 18 -10.22 -39.74 29.90
N ARG A 19 -10.94 -40.35 30.85
CA ARG A 19 -11.71 -39.61 31.88
C ARG A 19 -10.81 -38.93 32.92
N GLY A 20 -9.64 -39.50 33.21
CA GLY A 20 -8.64 -38.89 34.09
C GLY A 20 -8.06 -37.60 33.49
N ARG A 21 -7.65 -37.64 32.22
CA ARG A 21 -7.09 -36.47 31.52
C ARG A 21 -8.09 -35.33 31.34
N LEU A 22 -9.36 -35.63 31.08
CA LEU A 22 -10.39 -34.60 30.94
C LEU A 22 -10.69 -33.89 32.28
N ARG A 23 -10.69 -34.65 33.39
CA ARG A 23 -10.86 -34.09 34.74
C ARG A 23 -9.65 -33.27 35.19
N GLU A 24 -8.46 -33.65 34.76
CA GLU A 24 -7.22 -32.90 34.98
C GLU A 24 -7.20 -31.59 34.19
N LEU A 25 -7.69 -31.61 32.94
CA LEU A 25 -7.85 -30.43 32.09
C LEU A 25 -8.91 -29.45 32.66
N MET A 26 -10.04 -29.97 33.14
CA MET A 26 -11.08 -29.15 33.80
C MET A 26 -10.67 -28.58 35.16
N ARG A 27 -9.63 -29.16 35.79
CA ARG A 27 -9.11 -28.70 37.09
C ARG A 27 -7.86 -27.82 36.95
N SER A 28 -7.37 -27.64 35.72
CA SER A 28 -6.21 -26.80 35.44
C SER A 28 -6.61 -25.32 35.42
N ARG A 29 -5.97 -24.52 36.30
CA ARG A 29 -6.12 -23.06 36.37
C ARG A 29 -5.20 -22.35 35.36
N ASP A 30 -4.33 -23.08 34.68
CA ASP A 30 -3.43 -22.50 33.67
C ASP A 30 -4.19 -21.99 32.44
N GLY A 31 -5.39 -22.53 32.19
CA GLY A 31 -6.29 -22.05 31.14
C GLY A 31 -6.78 -20.61 31.36
N THR A 32 -6.97 -20.16 32.61
CA THR A 32 -7.38 -18.77 32.89
C THR A 32 -6.22 -17.80 32.66
N ALA A 33 -5.00 -18.17 33.03
CA ALA A 33 -3.80 -17.38 32.74
C ALA A 33 -3.54 -17.27 31.22
N ALA A 34 -3.79 -18.34 30.46
CA ALA A 34 -3.68 -18.31 29.00
C ALA A 34 -4.71 -17.35 28.35
N ILE A 35 -5.94 -17.30 28.89
CA ILE A 35 -6.99 -16.38 28.42
C ILE A 35 -6.62 -14.93 28.74
N GLU A 36 -6.14 -14.65 29.95
CA GLU A 36 -5.68 -13.31 30.36
C GLU A 36 -4.53 -12.82 29.47
N PHE A 37 -3.56 -13.69 29.17
CA PHE A 37 -2.47 -13.35 28.26
C PHE A 37 -2.98 -13.11 26.83
N ALA A 38 -3.87 -13.95 26.31
CA ALA A 38 -4.41 -13.76 24.96
C ALA A 38 -5.18 -12.43 24.85
N LEU A 39 -5.93 -12.05 25.90
CA LEU A 39 -6.69 -10.81 25.94
C LEU A 39 -5.80 -9.56 25.91
N LEU A 40 -4.59 -9.63 26.46
CA LEU A 40 -3.60 -8.54 26.40
C LEU A 40 -2.70 -8.61 25.15
N ALA A 41 -2.38 -9.81 24.68
CA ALA A 41 -1.49 -10.02 23.54
C ALA A 41 -2.11 -9.51 22.23
N ILE A 42 -3.41 -9.74 22.02
CA ILE A 42 -4.11 -9.29 20.80
C ILE A 42 -3.98 -7.78 20.57
N PRO A 43 -4.40 -6.88 21.49
CA PRO A 43 -4.27 -5.45 21.28
C PRO A 43 -2.79 -5.00 21.20
N TYR A 44 -1.89 -5.66 21.92
CA TYR A 44 -0.46 -5.36 21.85
C TYR A 44 0.13 -5.62 20.47
N PHE A 45 -0.14 -6.80 19.89
CA PHE A 45 0.34 -7.13 18.54
C PHE A 45 -0.31 -6.26 17.47
N LEU A 46 -1.58 -5.87 17.63
CA LEU A 46 -2.21 -4.91 16.72
C LEU A 46 -1.45 -3.59 16.67
N ILE A 47 -1.03 -3.05 17.83
CA ILE A 47 -0.24 -1.82 17.90
C ILE A 47 1.14 -2.02 17.25
N ILE A 48 1.82 -3.14 17.50
CA ILE A 48 3.11 -3.44 16.87
C ILE A 48 2.98 -3.48 15.35
N PHE A 49 1.98 -4.20 14.81
CA PHE A 49 1.78 -4.27 13.37
C PHE A 49 1.44 -2.91 12.78
N ALA A 50 0.62 -2.09 13.47
CA ALA A 50 0.33 -0.73 13.04
C ALA A 50 1.60 0.15 12.97
N ILE A 51 2.50 0.04 13.94
CA ILE A 51 3.78 0.77 13.94
C ILE A 51 4.65 0.32 12.76
N ILE A 52 4.81 -1.00 12.56
CA ILE A 52 5.61 -1.55 11.45
C ILE A 52 5.02 -1.10 10.11
N GLU A 53 3.70 -1.19 9.95
CA GLU A 53 3.03 -0.78 8.73
C GLU A 53 3.19 0.71 8.45
N THR A 54 3.03 1.56 9.46
CA THR A 54 3.24 3.02 9.33
C THR A 54 4.68 3.33 8.91
N PHE A 55 5.66 2.64 9.50
CA PHE A 55 7.06 2.79 9.12
C PHE A 55 7.31 2.41 7.66
N VAL A 56 6.74 1.29 7.19
CA VAL A 56 6.87 0.86 5.80
C VAL A 56 6.18 1.84 4.85
N ALA A 57 4.97 2.33 5.19
CA ALA A 57 4.25 3.30 4.39
C ALA A 57 5.02 4.63 4.24
N PHE A 58 5.61 5.16 5.32
CA PHE A 58 6.45 6.35 5.25
C PHE A 58 7.74 6.10 4.47
N THR A 59 8.33 4.91 4.59
CA THR A 59 9.50 4.56 3.77
C THR A 59 9.13 4.55 2.28
N ALA A 60 7.96 4.02 1.92
CA ALA A 60 7.43 4.07 0.56
C ALA A 60 7.20 5.49 0.06
N GLU A 61 6.64 6.37 0.90
CA GLU A 61 6.48 7.78 0.58
C GLU A 61 7.82 8.44 0.25
N GLN A 62 8.85 8.18 1.04
CA GLN A 62 10.19 8.72 0.77
C GLN A 62 10.81 8.15 -0.51
N VAL A 63 10.61 6.87 -0.80
CA VAL A 63 11.07 6.26 -2.06
C VAL A 63 10.41 6.93 -3.27
N VAL A 64 9.09 7.16 -3.22
CA VAL A 64 8.34 7.84 -4.29
C VAL A 64 8.77 9.30 -4.41
N SER A 65 8.99 10.01 -3.30
CA SER A 65 9.45 11.40 -3.32
C SER A 65 10.85 11.53 -3.91
N ASN A 66 11.77 10.64 -3.54
CA ASN A 66 13.12 10.60 -4.12
C ASN A 66 13.07 10.34 -5.63
N ALA A 67 12.20 9.44 -6.11
CA ALA A 67 12.03 9.19 -7.53
C ALA A 67 11.55 10.44 -8.29
N VAL A 68 10.58 11.17 -7.73
CA VAL A 68 10.13 12.46 -8.28
C VAL A 68 11.29 13.45 -8.35
N ASP A 69 12.08 13.60 -7.28
CA ASP A 69 13.22 14.53 -7.25
C ASP A 69 14.29 14.17 -8.29
N THR A 70 14.65 12.89 -8.39
CA THR A 70 15.64 12.40 -9.36
C THR A 70 15.19 12.67 -10.79
N LEU A 71 13.98 12.27 -11.15
CA LEU A 71 13.48 12.42 -12.52
C LEU A 71 13.15 13.87 -12.86
N SER A 72 12.71 14.67 -11.89
CA SER A 72 12.52 16.10 -12.06
C SER A 72 13.83 16.80 -12.40
N ARG A 73 14.95 16.42 -11.78
CA ARG A 73 16.28 16.94 -12.14
C ARG A 73 16.69 16.56 -13.56
N GLN A 74 16.36 15.35 -14.02
CA GLN A 74 16.63 14.92 -15.39
C GLN A 74 15.81 15.71 -16.41
N ILE A 75 14.54 16.02 -16.11
CA ILE A 75 13.71 16.92 -16.93
C ILE A 75 14.29 18.33 -16.91
N ARG A 76 14.64 18.84 -15.71
CA ARG A 76 15.18 20.20 -15.53
C ARG A 76 16.43 20.45 -16.38
N THR A 77 17.28 19.44 -16.51
CA THR A 77 18.56 19.51 -17.23
C THR A 77 18.45 19.10 -18.70
N GLY A 78 17.25 18.77 -19.20
CA GLY A 78 17.03 18.37 -20.59
C GLY A 78 17.48 16.95 -20.93
N GLN A 79 17.82 16.12 -19.94
CA GLN A 79 18.12 14.69 -20.16
C GLN A 79 16.86 13.92 -20.55
N ILE A 80 15.73 14.25 -19.93
CA ILE A 80 14.39 13.79 -20.31
C ILE A 80 13.63 14.94 -20.95
N THR A 81 13.15 14.73 -22.17
CA THR A 81 12.34 15.69 -22.93
C THR A 81 11.20 14.97 -23.64
N ALA A 82 10.19 15.72 -24.08
CA ALA A 82 9.11 15.18 -24.89
C ALA A 82 9.58 14.62 -26.26
N ALA A 83 10.76 15.04 -26.72
CA ALA A 83 11.33 14.58 -27.99
C ALA A 83 12.08 13.24 -27.89
N ASN A 84 12.70 12.95 -26.74
CA ASN A 84 13.56 11.77 -26.57
C ASN A 84 12.96 10.68 -25.67
N THR A 85 11.91 10.98 -24.91
CA THR A 85 11.32 10.09 -23.92
C THR A 85 9.81 10.01 -24.15
N SER A 86 9.28 8.80 -24.29
CA SER A 86 7.84 8.56 -24.30
C SER A 86 7.27 8.45 -22.88
N SER A 87 5.96 8.61 -22.74
CA SER A 87 5.26 8.41 -21.45
C SER A 87 5.58 7.05 -20.82
N GLN A 88 5.64 5.99 -21.64
CA GLN A 88 5.94 4.64 -21.17
C GLN A 88 7.40 4.51 -20.72
N GLN A 89 8.35 5.14 -21.43
CA GLN A 89 9.76 5.17 -21.03
C GLN A 89 9.98 5.93 -19.72
N PHE A 90 9.29 7.07 -19.56
CA PHE A 90 9.31 7.83 -18.31
C PHE A 90 8.76 7.00 -17.15
N ARG A 91 7.62 6.33 -17.36
CA ARG A 91 7.04 5.42 -16.36
C ARG A 91 7.98 4.28 -16.00
N GLN A 92 8.65 3.67 -16.98
CA GLN A 92 9.66 2.66 -16.71
C GLN A 92 10.82 3.22 -15.86
N ALA A 93 11.32 4.41 -16.19
CA ALA A 93 12.36 5.06 -15.40
C ALA A 93 11.89 5.30 -13.96
N PHE A 94 10.66 5.77 -13.76
CA PHE A 94 10.06 5.95 -12.44
C PHE A 94 9.98 4.63 -11.66
N CYS A 95 9.52 3.56 -12.32
CA CYS A 95 9.46 2.24 -11.73
C CYS A 95 10.84 1.69 -11.33
N ASN A 96 11.90 2.03 -12.07
CA ASN A 96 13.26 1.66 -11.71
C ASN A 96 13.73 2.36 -10.43
N GLU A 97 13.43 3.66 -10.27
CA GLU A 97 13.78 4.43 -9.08
C GLU A 97 13.11 3.89 -7.80
N ILE A 98 11.85 3.45 -7.90
CA ILE A 98 11.09 2.96 -6.74
C ILE A 98 11.26 1.45 -6.46
N SER A 99 12.00 0.73 -7.32
CA SER A 99 12.10 -0.73 -7.31
C SER A 99 12.65 -1.35 -6.03
N VAL A 100 13.28 -0.55 -5.16
CA VAL A 100 13.77 -0.98 -3.85
C VAL A 100 12.64 -1.45 -2.92
N LEU A 101 11.44 -0.87 -3.06
CA LEU A 101 10.29 -1.18 -2.20
C LEU A 101 9.00 -1.44 -2.98
N ILE A 102 8.85 -0.80 -4.15
CA ILE A 102 7.66 -0.88 -4.99
C ILE A 102 8.02 -1.54 -6.32
N THR A 103 7.42 -2.69 -6.61
CA THR A 103 7.61 -3.38 -7.89
C THR A 103 6.50 -3.02 -8.86
N CYS A 104 6.85 -2.44 -10.01
CA CYS A 104 5.91 -2.28 -11.12
C CYS A 104 5.85 -3.57 -11.95
N SER A 105 4.64 -4.09 -12.18
CA SER A 105 4.43 -5.18 -13.13
C SER A 105 4.58 -4.68 -14.57
N SER A 106 4.77 -5.60 -15.51
CA SER A 106 4.73 -5.26 -16.95
C SER A 106 3.38 -4.70 -17.39
N SER A 107 2.29 -5.11 -16.74
CA SER A 107 0.96 -4.54 -16.97
C SER A 107 0.82 -3.10 -16.45
N GLU A 108 1.45 -2.76 -15.32
CA GLU A 108 1.42 -1.40 -14.74
C GLU A 108 2.08 -0.36 -15.65
N LEU A 109 3.05 -0.79 -16.47
CA LEU A 109 3.72 0.07 -17.46
C LEU A 109 2.79 0.45 -18.61
N GLN A 110 1.83 -0.41 -18.95
CA GLN A 110 0.88 -0.21 -20.06
C GLN A 110 -0.41 0.44 -19.56
N THR A 111 -0.96 -0.10 -18.48
CA THR A 111 -2.24 0.31 -17.91
C THR A 111 -2.03 0.66 -16.44
N PRO A 112 -2.06 1.95 -16.08
CA PRO A 112 -1.86 2.40 -14.71
C PRO A 112 -2.96 1.88 -13.77
N THR A 113 -2.58 1.12 -12.75
CA THR A 113 -3.51 0.64 -11.70
C THR A 113 -3.21 1.24 -10.33
N ASN A 114 -1.92 1.35 -9.99
CA ASN A 114 -1.48 1.85 -8.69
C ASN A 114 -0.65 3.12 -8.79
N LEU A 115 0.15 3.27 -9.85
CA LEU A 115 1.04 4.41 -10.07
C LEU A 115 0.44 5.34 -11.12
N TYR A 116 0.12 6.56 -10.73
CA TYR A 116 -0.34 7.61 -11.63
C TYR A 116 0.70 8.72 -11.68
N LEU A 117 1.15 9.05 -12.90
CA LEU A 117 2.17 10.03 -13.15
C LEU A 117 1.57 11.11 -14.03
N ASP A 118 1.91 12.35 -13.71
CA ASP A 118 1.54 13.51 -14.49
C ASP A 118 2.73 14.48 -14.56
N VAL A 119 3.10 14.86 -15.77
CA VAL A 119 4.22 15.75 -16.05
C VAL A 119 3.74 16.78 -17.05
N GLU A 120 3.68 18.03 -16.63
CA GLU A 120 3.10 19.09 -17.45
C GLU A 120 3.90 20.40 -17.29
N SER A 121 3.95 21.17 -18.39
CA SER A 121 4.47 22.53 -18.36
C SER A 121 3.37 23.56 -18.10
N TYR A 122 3.71 24.61 -17.35
CA TYR A 122 2.80 25.68 -16.97
C TYR A 122 3.31 27.05 -17.44
N SER A 123 2.40 28.00 -17.63
CA SER A 123 2.75 29.38 -17.97
C SER A 123 3.27 30.18 -16.78
N SER A 124 2.91 29.78 -15.55
CA SER A 124 3.36 30.42 -14.30
C SER A 124 3.34 29.41 -13.15
N PHE A 125 4.11 29.67 -12.07
CA PHE A 125 3.99 28.88 -10.84
C PHE A 125 2.61 29.01 -10.18
N ALA A 126 1.92 30.15 -10.37
CA ALA A 126 0.59 30.38 -9.80
C ALA A 126 -0.51 29.54 -10.48
N SER A 127 -0.30 29.09 -11.72
CA SER A 127 -1.24 28.20 -12.42
C SER A 127 -1.08 26.73 -12.06
N MET A 128 -0.04 26.36 -11.30
CA MET A 128 0.19 24.98 -10.90
C MET A 128 -0.83 24.54 -9.84
N PRO A 129 -1.49 23.38 -10.00
CA PRO A 129 -2.46 22.89 -9.02
C PRO A 129 -1.82 22.67 -7.65
N THR A 130 -2.42 23.21 -6.59
CA THR A 130 -1.95 23.03 -5.20
C THR A 130 -2.70 21.94 -4.45
N THR A 131 -3.67 21.29 -5.10
CA THR A 131 -4.54 20.27 -4.50
C THR A 131 -4.48 18.97 -5.29
N ILE A 132 -4.81 17.88 -4.60
CA ILE A 132 -4.96 16.57 -5.23
C ILE A 132 -6.22 16.58 -6.10
N PRO A 133 -6.13 16.20 -7.38
CA PRO A 133 -7.28 16.15 -8.28
C PRO A 133 -8.23 15.03 -7.87
N ARG A 134 -9.48 15.39 -7.62
CA ARG A 134 -10.51 14.47 -7.10
C ARG A 134 -11.66 14.32 -8.07
N LYS A 135 -12.30 13.14 -8.09
CA LYS A 135 -13.49 12.88 -8.93
C LYS A 135 -14.68 13.74 -8.53
N SER A 136 -14.77 14.14 -7.27
CA SER A 136 -15.81 15.04 -6.75
C SER A 136 -15.16 16.21 -6.01
N SER A 137 -15.67 17.42 -6.26
CA SER A 137 -15.25 18.64 -5.56
C SER A 137 -15.93 18.84 -4.20
N THR A 138 -17.01 18.10 -3.93
CA THR A 138 -17.81 18.22 -2.71
C THR A 138 -17.62 17.07 -1.74
N ASP A 139 -17.21 15.90 -2.23
CA ASP A 139 -16.96 14.73 -1.39
C ASP A 139 -15.46 14.67 -1.01
N PRO A 140 -15.12 14.91 0.27
CA PRO A 140 -13.75 14.87 0.76
C PRO A 140 -13.16 13.46 0.77
N TYR A 141 -13.96 12.43 0.49
CA TYR A 141 -13.55 11.02 0.44
C TYR A 141 -13.42 10.46 -0.98
N SER A 142 -13.76 11.26 -1.99
CA SER A 142 -13.72 10.86 -3.40
C SER A 142 -12.36 10.37 -3.90
N ASP A 143 -12.40 9.45 -4.87
CA ASP A 143 -11.19 8.89 -5.50
C ASP A 143 -10.40 9.95 -6.29
N LEU A 144 -9.14 9.60 -6.60
CA LEU A 144 -8.27 10.36 -7.49
C LEU A 144 -8.91 10.50 -8.87
N SER A 145 -8.92 11.73 -9.39
CA SER A 145 -9.21 12.01 -10.79
C SER A 145 -7.91 12.03 -11.58
N THR A 146 -7.78 11.09 -12.52
CA THR A 146 -6.64 11.02 -13.45
C THR A 146 -6.94 11.72 -14.77
N THR A 147 -8.10 12.39 -14.87
CA THR A 147 -8.50 13.13 -16.07
C THR A 147 -7.50 14.23 -16.35
N GLY A 148 -6.93 14.23 -17.56
CA GLY A 148 -5.94 15.22 -17.96
C GLY A 148 -4.51 14.92 -17.49
N PHE A 149 -4.24 13.77 -16.87
CA PHE A 149 -2.86 13.36 -16.59
C PHE A 149 -2.14 13.06 -17.90
N THR A 150 -1.00 13.70 -18.11
CA THR A 150 -0.22 13.56 -19.34
C THR A 150 1.27 13.47 -19.06
N PHE A 151 2.04 13.11 -20.09
CA PHE A 151 3.48 13.29 -20.10
C PHE A 151 3.81 14.31 -21.20
N ALA A 152 3.85 15.57 -20.81
CA ALA A 152 4.12 16.72 -21.66
C ALA A 152 5.10 17.69 -20.97
N PRO A 153 6.36 17.27 -20.69
CA PRO A 153 7.37 18.17 -20.18
C PRO A 153 7.67 19.27 -21.20
N GLY A 154 7.78 20.50 -20.73
CA GLY A 154 8.16 21.65 -21.53
C GLY A 154 9.66 21.67 -21.88
N GLY A 155 10.04 22.61 -22.75
CA GLY A 155 11.41 22.78 -23.23
C GLY A 155 12.30 23.58 -22.28
N ALA A 156 13.39 24.13 -22.82
CA ALA A 156 14.30 24.99 -22.06
C ALA A 156 13.55 26.20 -21.47
N LYS A 157 13.93 26.59 -20.23
CA LYS A 157 13.33 27.71 -19.48
C LYS A 157 11.83 27.61 -19.16
N SER A 158 11.14 26.53 -19.54
CA SER A 158 9.73 26.36 -19.19
C SER A 158 9.56 26.01 -17.71
N LEU A 159 8.40 26.35 -17.15
CA LEU A 159 8.02 25.92 -15.81
C LEU A 159 7.34 24.57 -15.93
N ASN A 160 7.77 23.59 -15.14
CA ASN A 160 7.27 22.22 -15.16
C ASN A 160 6.84 21.78 -13.77
N MET A 161 5.89 20.86 -13.75
CA MET A 161 5.46 20.17 -12.55
C MET A 161 5.43 18.67 -12.82
N VAL A 162 6.05 17.90 -11.93
CA VAL A 162 5.98 16.44 -11.90
C VAL A 162 5.16 16.06 -10.69
N ARG A 163 4.10 15.26 -10.90
CA ARG A 163 3.21 14.76 -9.86
C ARG A 163 3.16 13.24 -9.95
N ALA A 164 3.42 12.58 -8.83
CA ALA A 164 3.28 11.14 -8.70
C ALA A 164 2.27 10.84 -7.60
N TYR A 165 1.32 9.96 -7.93
CA TYR A 165 0.33 9.44 -7.01
C TYR A 165 0.44 7.92 -6.99
N TYR A 166 0.72 7.35 -5.83
CA TYR A 166 0.83 5.90 -5.68
C TYR A 166 -0.19 5.39 -4.67
N ARG A 167 -0.98 4.39 -5.08
CA ARG A 167 -1.93 3.70 -4.21
C ARG A 167 -1.20 2.63 -3.39
N TRP A 168 -0.96 2.93 -2.12
CA TRP A 168 -0.36 2.00 -1.18
C TRP A 168 -1.44 1.19 -0.44
N GLY A 169 -1.37 -0.13 -0.51
CA GLY A 169 -2.32 -0.99 0.20
C GLY A 169 -2.06 -1.03 1.70
N ILE A 170 -3.10 -0.85 2.51
CA ILE A 170 -3.03 -0.97 3.98
C ILE A 170 -3.59 -2.34 4.40
N ILE A 171 -2.82 -3.10 5.19
CA ILE A 171 -3.15 -4.40 5.75
C ILE A 171 -3.95 -4.25 7.05
N THR A 172 -3.53 -3.37 7.98
CA THR A 172 -4.26 -3.16 9.24
C THR A 172 -5.37 -2.13 9.08
N ASP A 173 -6.52 -2.64 8.65
CA ASP A 173 -7.68 -1.85 8.28
C ASP A 173 -8.33 -1.04 9.42
N LEU A 174 -7.93 -1.29 10.67
CA LEU A 174 -8.55 -0.70 11.86
C LEU A 174 -8.27 0.82 12.00
N LEU A 175 -7.18 1.31 11.42
CA LEU A 175 -6.81 2.74 11.45
C LEU A 175 -7.27 3.52 10.21
N ARG A 176 -7.93 2.85 9.26
CA ARG A 176 -8.38 3.39 7.96
C ARG A 176 -9.01 4.80 8.02
N PRO A 177 -10.01 5.08 8.88
CA PRO A 177 -10.70 6.38 8.87
C PRO A 177 -9.82 7.56 9.28
N TYR A 178 -8.66 7.26 9.88
CA TYR A 178 -7.72 8.26 10.39
C TYR A 178 -6.52 8.49 9.47
N LEU A 179 -6.31 7.63 8.46
CA LEU A 179 -5.09 7.62 7.64
C LEU A 179 -5.31 8.04 6.18
N THR A 180 -6.51 7.82 5.60
CA THR A 180 -6.76 8.15 4.20
C THR A 180 -8.11 8.82 3.99
N ASN A 181 -8.11 9.87 3.17
CA ASN A 181 -9.31 10.53 2.69
C ASN A 181 -9.60 10.19 1.22
N VAL A 182 -8.95 9.18 0.64
CA VAL A 182 -9.17 8.79 -0.76
C VAL A 182 -9.70 7.38 -0.80
N HIS A 183 -10.94 7.23 -1.26
CA HIS A 183 -11.64 5.94 -1.34
C HIS A 183 -11.77 5.54 -2.81
N PRO A 184 -11.07 4.49 -3.27
CA PRO A 184 -11.20 3.98 -4.63
C PRO A 184 -12.66 3.65 -4.96
N THR A 185 -13.15 4.12 -6.10
CA THR A 185 -14.56 3.88 -6.51
C THR A 185 -14.81 2.47 -7.03
N ASP A 186 -13.75 1.68 -7.24
CA ASP A 186 -13.78 0.32 -7.78
C ASP A 186 -14.06 -0.77 -6.73
N GLY A 187 -14.25 -0.38 -5.46
CA GLY A 187 -14.48 -1.31 -4.35
C GLY A 187 -13.21 -2.04 -3.90
N SER A 188 -12.04 -1.63 -4.39
CA SER A 188 -10.74 -2.14 -3.97
C SER A 188 -10.46 -1.89 -2.48
N ALA A 189 -9.55 -2.69 -1.91
CA ALA A 189 -9.10 -2.54 -0.53
C ALA A 189 -8.61 -1.11 -0.24
N SER A 190 -8.63 -0.70 1.02
CA SER A 190 -8.28 0.66 1.42
C SER A 190 -6.84 1.01 1.08
N VAL A 191 -6.68 2.18 0.46
CA VAL A 191 -5.40 2.68 0.01
C VAL A 191 -5.00 3.93 0.77
N TYR A 192 -3.74 3.98 1.17
CA TYR A 192 -3.06 5.21 1.50
C TYR A 192 -2.53 5.82 0.20
N LEU A 193 -2.98 7.02 -0.14
CA LEU A 193 -2.49 7.70 -1.35
C LEU A 193 -1.19 8.43 -1.02
N ILE A 194 -0.08 7.86 -1.48
CA ILE A 194 1.22 8.53 -1.46
C ILE A 194 1.22 9.60 -2.55
N VAL A 195 1.57 10.83 -2.20
CA VAL A 195 1.63 11.96 -3.12
C VAL A 195 3.02 12.59 -3.06
N ALA A 196 3.67 12.67 -4.21
CA ALA A 196 4.92 13.40 -4.35
C ALA A 196 4.81 14.38 -5.51
N THR A 197 5.35 15.59 -5.34
CA THR A 197 5.24 16.67 -6.32
C THR A 197 6.51 17.49 -6.34
N ALA A 198 6.99 17.82 -7.53
CA ALA A 198 8.06 18.78 -7.73
C ALA A 198 7.64 19.81 -8.78
N ALA A 199 7.77 21.09 -8.43
CA ALA A 199 7.56 22.22 -9.33
C ALA A 199 8.89 22.95 -9.52
N PHE A 200 9.29 23.19 -10.77
CA PHE A 200 10.60 23.74 -11.09
C PHE A 200 10.60 24.48 -12.44
N GLN A 201 11.65 25.27 -12.68
CA GLN A 201 11.95 25.82 -13.99
C GLN A 201 13.09 25.02 -14.63
N ASN A 202 12.92 24.66 -15.89
CA ASN A 202 13.95 24.02 -16.69
C ASN A 202 15.16 24.95 -16.90
N GLU A 203 16.34 24.36 -16.89
CA GLU A 203 17.58 25.07 -17.21
C GLU A 203 17.57 25.48 -18.70
N ASN A 204 18.50 26.36 -19.05
CA ASN A 204 18.72 26.70 -20.45
C ASN A 204 19.63 25.65 -21.09
N TYR A 205 19.05 24.52 -21.48
CA TYR A 205 19.73 23.46 -22.22
C TYR A 205 19.51 23.59 -23.74
N PRO A 206 20.47 23.14 -24.57
CA PRO A 206 20.43 23.26 -26.03
C PRO A 206 19.37 22.36 -26.70
#